data_AF-A0A8E0WTL8-F1
#
_entry.id   AF-A0A8E0WTL8-F1
#
_cell.length_a   1.000
_cell.length_b   1.000
_cell.length_c   1.000
_cell.angle_alpha   90.00
_cell.angle_beta   90.00
_cell.angle_gamma   90.00
#
_symmetry.space_group_name_H-M   'P 1'
#
loop_
_entity.id
_entity.type
_entity.pdbx_description
1 polymer ?
#
loop_
_entity_poly.entity_id
_entity_poly.type
_entity_poly.pdbx_seq_one_letter_code
_entity_poly.pdbx_strand_id
1 'polypeptide(L)'
;MTKRRAPLSIDAALARIAGQLEGGWQEMATVTGYGERTVRGWGDVDREEQINMPSAIRLDVAYQAAGGIGAPIFEAYGDMVRAAQAEAFGDRQELHLEAIRLIKENGEAETAVLEAALPGAGPAEEAKAQKELLEVRSFVDRLLLRLGRKPP
;
A
#
# COMPACT_ATOMS: atom_id res chain seq x y z
N MET A 1 -0.42 1.48 26.70
CA MET A 1 -0.06 2.59 25.80
C MET A 1 -0.25 2.13 24.37
N THR A 2 -1.12 2.78 23.60
CA THR A 2 -1.26 2.51 22.16
C THR A 2 -0.09 3.17 21.45
N LYS A 3 0.90 2.36 21.02
CA LYS A 3 1.90 2.83 20.05
C LYS A 3 1.13 3.32 18.80
N ARG A 4 1.53 4.45 18.22
CA ARG A 4 0.93 4.90 16.95
C ARG A 4 1.28 3.88 15.87
N ARG A 5 0.28 3.42 15.13
CA ARG A 5 0.46 2.42 14.06
C ARG A 5 1.20 3.08 12.90
N ALA A 6 2.33 2.51 12.48
CA ALA A 6 3.02 2.98 11.30
C ALA A 6 2.13 2.75 10.06
N PRO A 7 1.99 3.72 9.13
CA PRO A 7 1.31 3.49 7.87
C PRO A 7 1.94 2.31 7.11
N LEU A 8 1.13 1.53 6.39
CA LEU A 8 1.58 0.43 5.54
C LEU A 8 2.41 -0.64 6.31
N SER A 9 2.00 -0.92 7.54
CA SER A 9 2.58 -1.95 8.42
C SER A 9 1.60 -3.09 8.67
N ILE A 10 2.10 -4.21 9.17
CA ILE A 10 1.27 -5.34 9.60
C ILE A 10 0.27 -4.90 10.69
N ASP A 11 0.66 -4.02 11.62
CA ASP A 11 -0.25 -3.49 12.64
C ASP A 11 -1.42 -2.70 12.04
N ALA A 12 -1.13 -1.85 11.04
CA ALA A 12 -2.17 -1.11 10.32
C ALA A 12 -3.08 -2.05 9.52
N ALA A 13 -2.52 -3.08 8.88
CA ALA A 13 -3.29 -4.09 8.15
C ALA A 13 -4.22 -4.88 9.09
N LEU A 14 -3.72 -5.33 10.23
CA LEU A 14 -4.52 -6.05 11.23
C LEU A 14 -5.65 -5.17 11.78
N ALA A 15 -5.38 -3.89 12.06
CA ALA A 15 -6.40 -2.95 12.50
C ALA A 15 -7.48 -2.69 11.44
N ARG A 16 -7.09 -2.62 10.16
CA ARG A 16 -8.01 -2.50 9.01
C ARG A 16 -8.91 -3.73 8.90
N ILE A 17 -8.35 -4.93 9.05
CA ILE A 17 -9.12 -6.18 9.03
C ILE A 17 -10.10 -6.22 10.20
N ALA A 18 -9.64 -5.90 11.41
CA ALA A 18 -10.50 -5.87 12.59
C ALA A 18 -11.65 -4.85 12.49
N GLY A 19 -11.48 -3.77 11.70
CA GLY A 19 -12.54 -2.80 11.46
C GLY A 19 -13.60 -3.25 10.44
N GLN A 20 -13.32 -4.28 9.66
CA GLN A 20 -14.22 -4.82 8.62
C GLN A 20 -15.00 -6.05 9.11
N LEU A 21 -14.38 -6.88 9.96
CA LEU A 21 -15.01 -8.08 10.50
C LEU A 21 -16.02 -7.71 11.60
N GLU A 22 -17.20 -8.34 11.61
CA GLU A 22 -18.28 -8.05 12.57
C GLU A 22 -17.84 -8.33 14.01
N GLY A 23 -17.13 -9.44 14.24
CA GLY A 23 -16.54 -9.79 15.53
C GLY A 23 -15.15 -9.19 15.77
N GLY A 24 -14.67 -8.35 14.85
CA GLY A 24 -13.37 -7.67 14.91
C GLY A 24 -12.21 -8.61 15.31
N TRP A 25 -11.48 -8.24 16.35
CA TRP A 25 -10.31 -9.00 16.81
C TRP A 25 -10.64 -10.42 17.32
N GLN A 26 -11.83 -10.63 17.88
CA GLN A 26 -12.26 -11.94 18.35
C GLN A 26 -12.54 -12.89 17.18
N GLU A 27 -13.06 -12.35 16.08
CA GLU A 27 -13.26 -13.11 14.84
C GLU A 27 -11.92 -13.47 14.20
N MET A 28 -10.96 -12.54 14.17
CA MET A 28 -9.60 -12.82 13.70
C MET A 28 -8.91 -13.93 14.49
N ALA A 29 -9.11 -13.96 15.82
CA ALA A 29 -8.63 -15.04 16.69
C ALA A 29 -9.23 -16.39 16.28
N THR A 30 -10.54 -16.42 16.00
CA THR A 30 -11.25 -17.63 15.54
C THR A 30 -10.75 -18.10 14.17
N VAL A 31 -10.60 -17.19 13.20
CA VAL A 31 -10.11 -17.47 11.84
C VAL A 31 -8.70 -18.07 11.86
N THR A 32 -7.85 -17.59 12.76
CA THR A 32 -6.45 -18.00 12.81
C THR A 32 -6.19 -19.17 13.75
N GLY A 33 -7.08 -19.42 14.71
CA GLY A 33 -6.90 -20.42 15.77
C GLY A 33 -5.98 -19.96 16.91
N TYR A 34 -5.64 -18.68 16.97
CA TYR A 34 -4.79 -18.09 18.01
C TYR A 34 -5.62 -17.27 19.00
N GLY A 35 -5.07 -17.00 20.18
CA GLY A 35 -5.72 -16.10 21.14
C GLY A 35 -5.72 -14.64 20.66
N GLU A 36 -6.76 -13.88 21.00
CA GLU A 36 -6.91 -12.47 20.59
C GLU A 36 -5.68 -11.62 20.96
N ARG A 37 -5.10 -11.86 22.15
CA ARG A 37 -3.88 -11.19 22.61
C ARG A 37 -2.67 -11.44 21.70
N THR A 38 -2.56 -12.66 21.15
CA THR A 38 -1.50 -13.03 20.21
C THR A 38 -1.74 -12.34 18.87
N VAL A 39 -2.97 -12.36 18.35
CA VAL A 39 -3.34 -11.70 17.09
C VAL A 39 -3.07 -10.20 17.13
N ARG A 40 -3.45 -9.51 18.22
CA ARG A 40 -3.12 -8.09 18.43
C ARG A 40 -1.62 -7.85 18.58
N GLY A 41 -0.89 -8.86 19.06
CA GLY A 41 0.54 -8.81 19.28
C GLY A 41 1.37 -8.83 17.99
N TRP A 42 0.85 -9.41 16.91
CA TRP A 42 1.56 -9.51 15.62
C TRP A 42 1.85 -8.16 14.96
N GLY A 43 1.19 -7.08 15.37
CA GLY A 43 1.52 -5.73 14.91
C GLY A 43 2.75 -5.13 15.61
N ASP A 44 3.23 -5.70 16.71
CA ASP A 44 4.35 -5.17 17.47
C ASP A 44 5.68 -5.70 16.92
N VAL A 45 6.46 -4.81 16.29
CA VAL A 45 7.78 -5.14 15.71
C VAL A 45 8.80 -5.55 16.77
N ASP A 46 8.58 -5.21 18.04
CA ASP A 46 9.47 -5.55 19.16
C ASP A 46 9.19 -6.96 19.73
N ARG A 47 8.18 -7.67 19.23
CA ARG A 47 7.85 -9.03 19.68
C ARG A 47 8.50 -10.09 18.79
N GLU A 48 8.99 -11.16 19.40
CA GLU A 48 9.46 -12.34 18.66
C GLU A 48 8.33 -13.06 17.93
N GLU A 49 7.14 -13.11 18.54
CA GLU A 49 5.96 -13.74 17.95
C GLU A 49 5.39 -12.88 16.83
N GLN A 50 5.72 -13.24 15.59
CA GLN A 50 5.20 -12.64 14.37
C GLN A 50 4.09 -13.50 13.76
N ILE A 51 3.23 -12.89 12.95
CA ILE A 51 2.20 -13.62 12.21
C ILE A 51 2.85 -14.63 11.26
N ASN A 52 2.34 -15.88 11.25
CA ASN A 52 2.77 -16.87 10.28
C ASN A 52 2.03 -16.73 8.94
N MET A 53 2.64 -17.21 7.86
CA MET A 53 2.07 -17.10 6.51
C MET A 53 0.67 -17.71 6.35
N PRO A 54 0.37 -18.92 6.87
CA PRO A 54 -0.99 -19.45 6.83
C PRO A 54 -2.04 -18.55 7.48
N SER A 55 -1.75 -17.98 8.65
CA SER A 55 -2.64 -17.05 9.35
C SER A 55 -2.82 -15.75 8.60
N ALA A 56 -1.74 -15.21 8.01
CA ALA A 56 -1.80 -14.02 7.16
C ALA A 56 -2.77 -14.22 5.98
N ILE A 57 -2.62 -15.34 5.26
CA ILE A 57 -3.49 -15.67 4.11
C ILE A 57 -4.94 -15.81 4.55
N ARG A 58 -5.22 -16.52 5.65
CA ARG A 58 -6.60 -16.70 6.14
C ARG A 58 -7.26 -15.37 6.51
N LEU A 59 -6.53 -14.45 7.12
CA LEU A 59 -7.05 -13.15 7.50
C LEU A 59 -7.37 -12.26 6.30
N ASP A 60 -6.50 -12.24 5.29
CA ASP A 60 -6.78 -11.49 4.05
C ASP A 60 -8.00 -12.08 3.31
N VAL A 61 -8.14 -13.40 3.26
CA VAL A 61 -9.31 -14.07 2.68
C VAL A 61 -10.58 -13.76 3.50
N ALA A 62 -10.51 -13.77 4.83
CA ALA A 62 -11.64 -13.42 5.69
C ALA A 62 -12.07 -11.95 5.50
N TYR A 63 -11.11 -11.03 5.35
CA TYR A 63 -11.38 -9.63 5.05
C TYR A 63 -12.15 -9.47 3.73
N GLN A 64 -11.73 -10.19 2.69
CA GLN A 64 -12.40 -10.20 1.39
C GLN A 64 -13.81 -10.81 1.47
N ALA A 65 -13.96 -11.92 2.21
CA ALA A 65 -15.24 -12.57 2.42
C ALA A 65 -16.25 -11.66 3.14
N ALA A 66 -15.76 -10.79 4.04
CA ALA A 66 -16.57 -9.77 4.72
C ALA A 66 -16.83 -8.51 3.87
N GLY A 67 -16.55 -8.55 2.55
CA GLY A 67 -16.78 -7.45 1.61
C GLY A 67 -15.65 -6.41 1.55
N GLY A 68 -14.52 -6.67 2.21
CA GLY A 68 -13.33 -5.83 2.12
C GLY A 68 -12.66 -5.91 0.73
N ILE A 69 -12.09 -4.80 0.26
CA ILE A 69 -11.39 -4.73 -1.03
C ILE A 69 -9.88 -4.79 -0.80
N GLY A 70 -9.19 -5.68 -1.52
CA GLY A 70 -7.74 -5.86 -1.47
C GLY A 70 -7.31 -6.99 -0.53
N ALA A 71 -6.02 -7.02 -0.21
CA ALA A 71 -5.44 -8.01 0.69
C ALA A 71 -4.49 -7.28 1.67
N PRO A 72 -5.02 -6.74 2.79
CA PRO A 72 -4.30 -5.80 3.64
C PRO A 72 -2.92 -6.27 4.12
N ILE A 73 -2.79 -7.54 4.52
CA ILE A 73 -1.52 -8.09 5.03
C ILE A 73 -0.55 -8.33 3.86
N PHE A 74 -1.01 -8.89 2.75
CA PHE A 74 -0.19 -9.05 1.55
C PHE A 74 0.32 -7.71 1.00
N GLU A 75 -0.53 -6.68 0.93
CA GLU A 75 -0.17 -5.32 0.54
C GLU A 75 0.92 -4.76 1.47
N ALA A 76 0.70 -4.85 2.78
CA ALA A 76 1.68 -4.40 3.77
C ALA A 76 3.02 -5.13 3.63
N TYR A 77 3.02 -6.45 3.43
CA TYR A 77 4.23 -7.23 3.17
C TYR A 77 4.93 -6.78 1.88
N GLY A 78 4.18 -6.61 0.79
CA GLY A 78 4.69 -6.13 -0.49
C GLY A 78 5.41 -4.78 -0.33
N ASP A 79 4.83 -3.86 0.44
CA ASP A 79 5.47 -2.58 0.66
C ASP A 79 6.67 -2.65 1.62
N MET A 80 6.68 -3.56 2.60
CA MET A 80 7.85 -3.82 3.44
C MET A 80 9.04 -4.32 2.61
N VAL A 81 8.78 -5.24 1.66
CA VAL A 81 9.81 -5.70 0.72
C VAL A 81 10.34 -4.55 -0.13
N ARG A 82 9.46 -3.69 -0.66
CA ARG A 82 9.88 -2.53 -1.46
C ARG A 82 10.72 -1.53 -0.64
N ALA A 83 10.37 -1.32 0.63
CA ALA A 83 11.17 -0.49 1.54
C ALA A 83 12.57 -1.10 1.78
N ALA A 84 12.65 -2.40 2.07
CA ALA A 84 13.91 -3.10 2.23
C ALA A 84 14.75 -3.09 0.94
N GLN A 85 14.12 -3.18 -0.24
CA GLN A 85 14.79 -3.03 -1.53
C GLN A 85 15.35 -1.62 -1.72
N ALA A 86 14.61 -0.58 -1.36
CA ALA A 86 15.10 0.79 -1.41
C ALA A 86 16.31 1.01 -0.48
N GLU A 87 16.34 0.36 0.69
CA GLU A 87 17.48 0.42 1.60
C GLU A 87 18.69 -0.38 1.10
N ALA A 88 18.46 -1.59 0.60
CA ALA A 88 19.53 -2.49 0.16
C ALA A 88 20.14 -2.11 -1.20
N PHE A 89 19.33 -1.53 -2.09
CA PHE A 89 19.69 -1.25 -3.48
C PHE A 89 19.55 0.23 -3.87
N GLY A 90 19.29 1.12 -2.90
CA GLY A 90 19.11 2.54 -3.15
C GLY A 90 20.38 3.23 -3.60
N ASP A 91 20.62 3.25 -4.91
CA ASP A 91 21.59 4.16 -5.52
C ASP A 91 20.97 5.56 -5.65
N ARG A 92 21.63 6.58 -5.08
CA ARG A 92 21.24 7.98 -5.22
C ARG A 92 21.20 8.42 -6.68
N GLN A 93 21.98 7.78 -7.55
CA GLN A 93 21.95 8.01 -9.00
C GLN A 93 20.68 7.44 -9.63
N GLU A 94 20.19 6.27 -9.21
CA GLU A 94 18.90 5.75 -9.68
C GLU A 94 17.76 6.67 -9.26
N LEU A 95 17.75 7.13 -8.00
CA LEU A 95 16.75 8.09 -7.54
C LEU A 95 16.75 9.37 -8.39
N HIS A 96 17.93 9.86 -8.74
CA HIS A 96 18.10 11.01 -9.63
C HIS A 96 17.52 10.75 -11.03
N LEU A 97 17.82 9.59 -11.63
CA LEU A 97 17.30 9.20 -12.94
C LEU A 97 15.78 9.02 -12.94
N GLU A 98 15.21 8.50 -11.85
CA GLU A 98 13.76 8.36 -11.70
C GLU A 98 13.05 9.69 -11.50
N ALA A 99 13.67 10.64 -10.79
CA ALA A 99 13.15 11.99 -10.70
C ALA A 99 13.10 12.67 -12.09
N ILE A 100 14.12 12.47 -12.92
CA ILE A 100 14.13 12.94 -14.32
C ILE A 100 12.97 12.31 -15.11
N ARG A 101 12.75 11.00 -14.97
CA ARG A 101 11.62 10.31 -15.60
C ARG A 101 10.28 10.86 -15.15
N LEU A 102 10.08 11.03 -13.84
CA LEU A 102 8.84 11.57 -13.29
C LEU A 102 8.51 12.94 -13.89
N ILE A 103 9.49 13.84 -14.02
CA ILE A 103 9.29 15.16 -14.62
C ILE A 103 8.75 15.03 -16.05
N LYS A 104 9.32 14.11 -16.84
CA LYS A 104 8.88 13.87 -18.22
C LYS A 104 7.45 13.34 -18.28
N GLU A 105 7.15 12.25 -17.57
CA GLU A 105 5.83 11.61 -17.59
C GLU A 105 4.74 12.55 -17.03
N ASN A 106 5.07 13.34 -16.00
CA ASN A 106 4.14 14.31 -15.44
C ASN A 106 3.83 15.43 -16.45
N GLY A 107 4.81 15.91 -17.22
CA GLY A 107 4.56 16.88 -18.27
C GLY A 107 3.65 16.34 -19.38
N GLU A 108 3.80 15.06 -19.73
CA GLU A 108 2.94 14.38 -20.72
C GLU A 108 1.50 14.26 -20.20
N ALA A 109 1.31 13.89 -18.93
CA ALA A 109 0.00 13.83 -18.29
C ALA A 109 -0.66 15.21 -18.14
N GLU A 110 0.09 16.24 -17.72
CA GLU A 110 -0.39 17.62 -17.64
C GLU A 110 -0.85 18.11 -19.02
N THR A 111 -0.08 17.81 -20.07
CA THR A 111 -0.46 18.14 -21.45
C THR A 111 -1.75 17.43 -21.86
N ALA A 112 -1.88 16.13 -21.60
CA ALA A 112 -3.08 15.37 -21.92
C ALA A 112 -4.33 15.90 -21.18
N VAL A 113 -4.18 16.33 -19.93
CA VAL A 113 -5.28 16.98 -19.16
C VAL A 113 -5.66 18.32 -19.77
N LEU A 114 -4.70 19.14 -20.18
CA LEU A 114 -4.97 20.40 -20.86
C LEU A 114 -5.69 20.18 -22.21
N GLU A 115 -5.28 19.17 -22.97
CA GLU A 115 -5.94 18.78 -24.23
C GLU A 115 -7.38 18.33 -23.98
N ALA A 116 -7.63 17.50 -22.97
CA ALA A 116 -8.97 17.06 -22.59
C ALA A 116 -9.88 18.20 -22.07
N ALA A 117 -9.29 19.31 -21.62
CA ALA A 117 -10.02 20.49 -21.17
C ALA A 117 -10.38 21.47 -22.30
N LEU A 118 -9.90 21.25 -23.53
CA LEU A 118 -10.21 22.12 -24.67
C LEU A 118 -11.68 21.98 -25.11
N PRO A 119 -12.32 23.06 -25.59
CA PRO A 119 -13.63 22.98 -26.21
C PRO A 119 -13.64 21.99 -27.38
N GLY A 120 -14.55 21.02 -27.35
CA GLY A 120 -14.66 20.00 -28.39
C GLY A 120 -13.79 18.76 -28.19
N ALA A 121 -13.06 18.67 -27.06
CA ALA A 121 -12.46 17.41 -26.62
C ALA A 121 -13.55 16.34 -26.42
N GLY A 122 -13.23 15.10 -26.79
CA GLY A 122 -14.15 13.98 -26.73
C GLY A 122 -13.64 12.84 -25.85
N PRO A 123 -14.33 11.68 -25.89
CA PRO A 123 -13.99 10.53 -25.06
C PRO A 123 -12.56 10.00 -25.27
N ALA A 124 -11.96 10.24 -26.43
CA ALA A 124 -10.59 9.81 -26.73
C ALA A 124 -9.55 10.62 -25.95
N GLU A 125 -9.71 11.94 -25.90
CA GLU A 125 -8.84 12.84 -25.13
C GLU A 125 -8.99 12.60 -23.62
N GLU A 126 -10.23 12.37 -23.15
CA GLU A 126 -10.48 11.97 -21.76
C GLU A 126 -9.80 10.64 -21.40
N ALA A 127 -9.92 9.61 -22.25
CA ALA A 127 -9.29 8.32 -22.03
C ALA A 127 -7.76 8.41 -22.04
N LYS A 128 -7.19 9.23 -22.93
CA LYS A 128 -5.75 9.53 -22.97
C LYS A 128 -5.32 10.20 -21.66
N ALA A 129 -5.99 11.26 -21.23
CA ALA A 129 -5.68 11.95 -19.98
C ALA A 129 -5.74 11.01 -18.77
N GLN A 130 -6.76 10.14 -18.69
CA GLN A 130 -6.86 9.13 -17.65
C GLN A 130 -5.70 8.13 -17.68
N LYS A 131 -5.32 7.64 -18.86
CA LYS A 131 -4.18 6.75 -19.05
C LYS A 131 -2.88 7.39 -18.52
N GLU A 132 -2.56 8.60 -18.97
CA GLU A 132 -1.32 9.29 -18.58
C GLU A 132 -1.29 9.60 -17.07
N LEU A 133 -2.42 10.00 -16.47
CA LEU A 133 -2.50 10.22 -15.02
C LEU A 133 -2.29 8.93 -14.21
N LEU A 134 -2.78 7.78 -14.68
CA LEU A 134 -2.55 6.49 -14.04
C LEU A 134 -1.08 6.05 -14.12
N GLU A 135 -0.42 6.36 -15.24
CA GLU A 135 1.02 6.13 -15.41
C GLU A 135 1.84 6.98 -14.42
N VAL A 136 1.54 8.28 -14.30
CA VAL A 136 2.17 9.17 -13.31
C VAL A 136 1.96 8.69 -11.88
N ARG A 137 0.72 8.33 -11.51
CA ARG A 137 0.43 7.79 -10.17
C ARG A 137 1.33 6.59 -9.85
N SER A 138 1.44 5.67 -10.80
CA SER A 138 2.29 4.49 -10.65
C SER A 138 3.77 4.84 -10.48
N PHE A 139 4.25 5.90 -11.15
CA PHE A 139 5.62 6.42 -10.97
C PHE A 139 5.84 7.06 -9.60
N VAL A 140 4.90 7.90 -9.14
CA VAL A 140 4.98 8.57 -7.84
C VAL A 140 5.00 7.55 -6.70
N ASP A 141 4.16 6.52 -6.76
CA ASP A 141 4.13 5.46 -5.75
C ASP A 141 5.49 4.74 -5.64
N ARG A 142 6.14 4.44 -6.79
CA ARG A 142 7.49 3.86 -6.81
C ARG A 142 8.55 4.79 -6.23
N LEU A 143 8.47 6.09 -6.52
CA LEU A 143 9.46 7.06 -6.06
C LEU A 143 9.37 7.31 -4.55
N LEU A 144 8.15 7.37 -4.01
CA LEU A 144 7.90 7.47 -2.57
C LEU A 144 8.52 6.30 -1.79
N LEU A 145 8.40 5.09 -2.33
CA LEU A 145 9.02 3.91 -1.73
C LEU A 145 10.56 4.00 -1.73
N ARG A 146 11.16 4.53 -2.80
CA ARG A 146 12.61 4.73 -2.91
C ARG A 146 13.17 5.83 -2.00
N LEU A 147 12.38 6.85 -1.67
CA LEU A 147 12.80 7.92 -0.74
C LEU A 147 12.83 7.45 0.74
N GLY A 148 12.31 6.26 1.01
CA GLY A 148 12.21 5.69 2.35
C GLY A 148 11.03 6.24 3.13
N ARG A 149 10.52 5.45 4.07
CA ARG A 149 9.38 5.83 4.92
C ARG A 149 9.84 6.70 6.08
N LYS A 150 9.83 8.01 5.88
CA LYS A 150 10.02 8.98 6.97
C LYS A 150 8.70 9.72 7.21
N PRO A 151 8.30 9.95 8.47
CA PRO A 151 7.17 10.84 8.74
C PRO A 151 7.51 12.25 8.22
N PRO A 152 6.52 12.97 7.66
CA PRO A 152 6.70 14.36 7.25
C PRO A 152 6.99 15.27 8.45
#